data_AF-A0AAU0F6Q9-F1
#
_entry.id   AF-A0AAU0F6Q9-F1
#
_cell.length_a   1.000
_cell.length_b   1.000
_cell.length_c   1.000
_cell.angle_alpha   90.00
_cell.angle_beta   90.00
_cell.angle_gamma   90.00
#
_symmetry.space_group_name_H-M   'P 1'
#
loop_
_entity.id
_entity.type
_entity.pdbx_description
1 polymer ?
#
loop_
_entity_poly.entity_id
_entity_poly.type
_entity_poly.pdbx_seq_one_letter_code
_entity_poly.pdbx_strand_id
1 'polypeptide(L)'
;MKKNVILNVVTRNNDIATQVVQKDRNTHYEFVNEVETAIEKLHQLPVRAILLDQELPLEEQEKINKIGKVLHEGLPIATADFLNAEHFSEAVQELKRAVVKHNMKKYEFEDNPNLNNPFLNMNETQCTLS
;
A
#
# COMPACT_ATOMS: atom_id res chain seq x y z
N MET A 1 16.35 4.23 11.26
CA MET A 1 14.97 3.69 11.18
C MET A 1 14.66 3.44 9.72
N LYS A 2 14.33 2.19 9.33
CA LYS A 2 13.96 1.89 7.93
C LYS A 2 12.57 2.47 7.68
N LYS A 3 12.44 3.39 6.72
CA LYS A 3 11.13 3.85 6.23
C LYS A 3 10.51 2.66 5.48
N ASN A 4 9.39 2.14 5.96
CA ASN A 4 8.87 0.83 5.52
C ASN A 4 7.82 0.93 4.40
N VAL A 5 7.29 2.12 4.13
CA VAL A 5 6.25 2.35 3.11
C VAL A 5 6.65 3.55 2.27
N ILE A 6 6.82 3.35 0.97
CA ILE A 6 6.92 4.44 -0.01
C ILE A 6 5.53 4.65 -0.58
N LEU A 7 4.96 5.83 -0.29
CA LEU A 7 3.66 6.27 -0.79
C LEU A 7 3.89 7.29 -1.90
N ASN A 8 3.46 6.98 -3.12
CA ASN A 8 3.50 7.92 -4.23
C ASN A 8 2.22 8.75 -4.21
N VAL A 9 2.35 10.07 -4.08
CA VAL A 9 1.26 11.01 -3.84
C VAL A 9 1.14 11.91 -5.05
N VAL A 10 0.06 11.73 -5.83
CA VAL A 10 -0.15 12.46 -7.08
C VAL A 10 -1.13 13.60 -6.84
N THR A 11 -0.63 14.83 -6.83
CA THR A 11 -1.45 16.03 -6.61
C THR A 11 -0.82 17.26 -7.24
N ARG A 12 -1.66 18.16 -7.76
CA ARG A 12 -1.25 19.49 -8.22
C ARG A 12 -1.20 20.51 -7.09
N ASN A 13 -1.71 20.16 -5.91
CA ASN A 13 -1.75 21.01 -4.72
C ASN A 13 -1.30 20.22 -3.47
N ASN A 14 -0.07 20.46 -3.01
CA ASN A 14 0.56 19.68 -1.95
C ASN A 14 0.65 20.42 -0.60
N ASP A 15 0.07 21.62 -0.45
CA ASP A 15 0.29 22.46 0.73
C ASP A 15 -0.22 21.82 2.03
N ILE A 16 -1.44 21.27 2.00
CA ILE A 16 -2.06 20.60 3.16
C ILE A 16 -1.46 19.21 3.37
N ALA A 17 -1.22 18.47 2.29
CA ALA A 17 -0.62 17.15 2.35
C ALA A 17 0.78 17.20 2.99
N THR A 18 1.57 18.24 2.68
CA THR A 18 2.89 18.47 3.27
C THR A 18 2.82 18.66 4.80
N GLN A 19 1.78 19.32 5.30
CA GLN A 19 1.60 19.50 6.75
C GLN A 19 1.22 18.19 7.47
N VAL A 20 0.40 17.36 6.83
CA VAL A 20 0.00 16.06 7.41
C VAL A 20 1.19 15.10 7.45
N VAL A 21 2.00 15.02 6.38
CA VAL A 21 3.14 14.10 6.32
C VAL A 21 4.27 14.46 7.28
N GLN A 22 4.44 15.74 7.64
CA GLN A 22 5.43 16.15 8.64
C GLN A 22 5.19 15.50 10.01
N LYS A 23 3.94 15.16 10.32
CA LYS A 23 3.56 14.46 11.56
C LYS A 23 3.81 12.96 11.48
N ASP A 24 3.98 12.40 10.28
CA ASP A 24 4.17 10.97 10.06
C ASP A 24 5.61 10.63 9.63
N ARG A 25 6.41 10.23 10.62
CA ARG A 25 7.84 9.96 10.43
C ARG A 25 8.16 8.57 9.86
N ASN A 26 7.19 7.66 9.81
CA ASN A 26 7.42 6.25 9.48
C ASN A 26 7.15 5.91 8.01
N THR A 27 6.59 6.85 7.25
CA THR A 27 6.28 6.70 5.83
C THR A 27 7.15 7.64 5.01
N HIS A 28 7.66 7.13 3.90
CA HIS A 28 8.29 7.97 2.89
C HIS A 28 7.21 8.40 1.91
N TYR A 29 6.93 9.70 1.88
CA TYR A 29 6.02 10.30 0.92
C TYR A 29 6.82 10.84 -0.24
N GLU A 30 6.39 10.49 -1.44
CA GLU A 30 6.95 10.98 -2.68
C GLU A 30 5.86 11.75 -3.42
N PHE A 31 5.98 13.07 -3.46
CA PHE A 31 4.99 13.92 -4.11
C PHE A 31 5.33 14.10 -5.58
N VAL A 32 4.31 14.01 -6.42
CA VAL A 32 4.39 14.24 -7.86
C VAL A 32 3.18 15.03 -8.30
N ASN A 33 3.42 15.97 -9.21
CA ASN A 33 2.42 16.85 -9.79
C ASN A 33 1.88 16.35 -11.14
N GLU A 34 2.54 15.35 -11.72
CA GLU A 34 2.24 14.81 -13.03
C GLU A 34 2.10 13.29 -12.97
N VAL A 35 1.16 12.77 -13.76
CA VAL A 35 0.83 11.34 -13.83
C VAL A 35 1.95 10.53 -14.44
N GLU A 36 2.58 11.05 -15.49
CA GLU A 36 3.72 10.44 -16.18
C GLU A 36 4.89 10.26 -15.21
N THR A 37 5.21 11.30 -14.44
CA THR A 37 6.22 11.23 -13.39
C THR A 37 5.83 10.22 -12.30
N ALA A 38 4.56 10.16 -11.92
CA ALA A 38 4.07 9.15 -10.97
C ALA A 38 4.35 7.73 -11.47
N ILE A 39 4.07 7.47 -12.75
CA ILE A 39 4.29 6.17 -13.42
C ILE A 39 5.78 5.84 -13.49
N GLU A 40 6.64 6.79 -13.88
CA GLU A 40 8.09 6.57 -13.90
C GLU A 40 8.63 6.16 -12.52
N LYS A 41 8.12 6.80 -11.45
CA LYS A 41 8.50 6.44 -10.08
C LYS A 41 8.03 5.06 -9.65
N LEU A 42 6.93 4.53 -10.20
CA LEU A 42 6.51 3.15 -9.96
C LEU A 42 7.53 2.12 -10.49
N HIS A 43 8.33 2.49 -11.50
CA HIS A 43 9.41 1.66 -12.04
C HIS A 43 10.72 1.82 -11.26
N GLN A 44 11.01 3.03 -10.77
CA GLN A 44 12.29 3.34 -10.14
C GLN A 44 12.33 3.01 -8.64
N LEU A 45 11.18 3.06 -7.96
CA LEU A 45 11.08 2.92 -6.52
C LEU A 45 10.19 1.73 -6.14
N PRO A 46 10.44 1.08 -5.00
CA PRO A 46 9.54 0.06 -4.46
C PRO A 46 8.31 0.72 -3.82
N VAL A 47 7.51 1.40 -4.65
CA VAL A 47 6.23 2.02 -4.26
C VAL A 47 5.30 0.93 -3.73
N ARG A 48 4.79 1.15 -2.51
CA ARG A 48 3.92 0.17 -1.83
C ARG A 48 2.45 0.54 -1.89
N ALA A 49 2.14 1.81 -2.11
CA ALA A 49 0.80 2.31 -2.29
C ALA A 49 0.82 3.64 -3.04
N ILE A 50 -0.31 3.98 -3.66
CA ILE A 50 -0.52 5.24 -4.36
C ILE A 50 -1.69 5.98 -3.72
N LEU A 51 -1.51 7.28 -3.50
CA LEU A 51 -2.59 8.18 -3.12
C LEU A 51 -2.80 9.20 -4.24
N LEU A 52 -4.02 9.25 -4.76
CA LEU A 52 -4.42 10.14 -5.83
C LEU A 52 -5.26 11.29 -5.29
N ASP A 53 -5.00 12.48 -5.79
CA ASP A 53 -5.89 13.61 -5.56
C ASP A 53 -7.21 13.42 -6.32
N GLN A 54 -8.32 13.58 -5.61
CA GLN A 54 -9.66 13.45 -6.17
C GLN A 54 -9.93 14.47 -7.30
N GLU A 55 -9.23 15.61 -7.26
CA GLU A 55 -9.35 16.68 -8.27
C GLU A 55 -8.62 16.35 -9.57
N LEU A 56 -7.84 15.25 -9.61
CA LEU A 56 -7.26 14.78 -10.86
C LEU A 56 -8.37 14.34 -11.83
N PRO A 57 -8.21 14.60 -13.14
CA PRO A 57 -9.12 14.05 -14.15
C PRO A 57 -9.29 12.54 -14.00
N LEU A 58 -10.52 12.04 -14.17
CA LEU A 58 -10.82 10.61 -14.03
C LEU A 58 -9.93 9.75 -14.95
N GLU A 59 -9.66 10.21 -16.16
CA GLU A 59 -8.77 9.54 -17.12
C GLU A 59 -7.34 9.37 -16.59
N GLU A 60 -6.82 10.39 -15.89
CA GLU A 60 -5.50 10.36 -15.26
C GLU A 60 -5.46 9.38 -14.09
N GLN A 61 -6.49 9.39 -13.24
CA GLN A 61 -6.62 8.44 -12.13
C GLN A 61 -6.72 7.00 -12.62
N GLU A 62 -7.54 6.75 -13.65
CA GLU A 62 -7.68 5.43 -14.27
C GLU A 62 -6.38 4.93 -14.90
N LYS A 63 -5.64 5.83 -15.55
CA LYS A 63 -4.33 5.52 -16.16
C LYS A 63 -3.36 5.01 -15.09
N ILE A 64 -3.23 5.72 -13.97
CA ILE A 64 -2.38 5.29 -12.85
C ILE A 64 -2.89 3.98 -12.25
N ASN A 65 -4.21 3.82 -12.09
CA ASN A 65 -4.80 2.61 -11.53
C ASN A 65 -4.51 1.37 -12.38
N LYS A 66 -4.67 1.49 -13.71
CA LYS A 66 -4.35 0.42 -14.67
C LYS A 66 -2.87 0.06 -14.64
N ILE A 67 -1.99 1.06 -14.72
CA ILE A 67 -0.54 0.82 -14.74
C ILE A 67 -0.04 0.28 -13.40
N GLY A 68 -0.50 0.84 -12.28
CA GLY A 68 -0.15 0.37 -10.94
C GLY A 68 -0.52 -1.10 -10.74
N LYS A 69 -1.70 -1.54 -11.21
CA LYS A 69 -2.12 -2.95 -11.16
C LYS A 69 -1.28 -3.88 -12.03
N VAL A 70 -0.83 -3.40 -13.20
CA VAL A 70 0.02 -4.19 -14.12
C VAL A 70 1.43 -4.35 -13.57
N LEU A 71 2.01 -3.27 -13.03
CA LEU A 71 3.38 -3.28 -12.52
C LEU A 71 3.49 -3.95 -11.14
N HIS A 72 2.47 -3.79 -10.31
CA HIS A 72 2.46 -4.28 -8.94
C HIS A 72 1.09 -4.91 -8.65
N GLU A 73 1.01 -6.23 -8.82
CA GLU A 73 -0.24 -6.96 -8.58
C GLU A 73 -0.77 -6.68 -7.17
N GLY A 74 -2.00 -6.18 -7.09
CA GLY A 74 -2.67 -5.85 -5.83
C GLY A 74 -2.16 -4.58 -5.13
N LEU A 75 -1.45 -3.69 -5.83
CA LEU A 75 -1.04 -2.39 -5.30
C LEU A 75 -2.24 -1.61 -4.73
N PRO A 76 -2.22 -1.26 -3.44
CA PRO A 76 -3.25 -0.41 -2.86
C PRO A 76 -3.24 1.00 -3.46
N ILE A 77 -4.40 1.46 -3.91
CA ILE A 77 -4.61 2.79 -4.47
C ILE A 77 -5.84 3.38 -3.79
N ALA A 78 -5.74 4.61 -3.33
CA ALA A 78 -6.85 5.37 -2.80
C ALA A 78 -6.88 6.76 -3.41
N THR A 79 -8.05 7.37 -3.36
CA THR A 79 -8.28 8.77 -3.70
C THR A 79 -8.59 9.55 -2.43
N ALA A 80 -8.12 10.79 -2.34
CA ALA A 80 -8.43 11.66 -1.23
C ALA A 80 -8.64 13.10 -1.68
N ASP A 81 -9.33 13.86 -0.84
CA ASP A 81 -9.39 15.31 -0.94
C ASP A 81 -8.13 15.91 -0.30
N PHE A 82 -7.32 16.58 -1.12
CA PHE A 82 -6.08 17.22 -0.67
C PHE A 82 -6.32 18.59 -0.04
N LEU A 83 -7.53 19.14 -0.15
CA LEU A 83 -7.98 20.35 0.53
C LEU A 83 -8.53 20.08 1.93
N ASN A 84 -8.79 18.81 2.26
CA ASN A 84 -9.28 18.38 3.56
C ASN A 84 -8.25 17.48 4.28
N ALA A 85 -7.60 18.04 5.30
CA ALA A 85 -6.58 17.34 6.07
C ALA A 85 -7.06 16.06 6.77
N GLU A 86 -8.32 16.03 7.23
CA GLU A 86 -8.90 14.84 7.88
C GLU A 86 -9.10 13.73 6.86
N HIS A 87 -9.69 14.06 5.70
CA HIS A 87 -9.91 13.11 4.62
C HIS A 87 -8.59 12.54 4.08
N PHE A 88 -7.58 13.39 3.88
CA PHE A 88 -6.24 12.95 3.50
C PHE A 88 -5.63 12.01 4.55
N SER A 89 -5.73 12.36 5.85
CA SER A 89 -5.21 11.53 6.93
C SER A 89 -5.90 10.16 7.00
N GLU A 90 -7.21 10.12 6.81
CA GLU A 90 -8.00 8.88 6.77
C GLU A 90 -7.55 7.99 5.61
N ALA A 91 -7.48 8.54 4.39
CA ALA A 91 -7.04 7.80 3.21
C ALA A 91 -5.61 7.23 3.36
N VAL A 92 -4.69 7.99 3.98
CA VAL A 92 -3.34 7.51 4.29
C VAL A 92 -3.37 6.33 5.27
N GLN A 93 -4.21 6.37 6.31
CA GLN A 93 -4.35 5.27 7.26
C GLN A 93 -4.93 4.02 6.61
N GLU A 94 -5.94 4.17 5.76
CA GLU A 94 -6.53 3.07 5.00
C GLU A 94 -5.51 2.42 4.06
N LEU A 95 -4.75 3.22 3.33
CA LEU A 95 -3.68 2.73 2.47
C LEU A 95 -2.63 1.95 3.26
N LYS A 96 -2.21 2.44 4.43
CA LYS A 96 -1.27 1.70 5.30
C LYS A 96 -1.82 0.34 5.71
N ARG A 97 -3.10 0.26 6.10
CA ARG A 97 -3.76 -1.00 6.43
C ARG A 97 -3.80 -1.94 5.22
N ALA A 98 -4.09 -1.40 4.03
CA ALA A 98 -4.10 -2.17 2.79
C ALA A 98 -2.70 -2.70 2.42
N VAL A 99 -1.65 -1.90 2.61
CA VAL A 99 -0.24 -2.32 2.41
C VAL A 99 0.13 -3.47 3.36
N VAL A 100 -0.22 -3.35 4.65
CA VAL A 100 0.04 -4.42 5.63
C VAL A 100 -0.68 -5.71 5.22
N LYS A 101 -1.97 -5.61 4.86
CA LYS A 101 -2.77 -6.76 4.41
C LYS A 101 -2.19 -7.39 3.14
N HIS A 102 -1.73 -6.57 2.18
CA HIS A 102 -1.10 -7.05 0.95
C HIS A 102 0.20 -7.81 1.23
N ASN A 103 1.04 -7.28 2.12
CA ASN A 103 2.27 -7.96 2.56
C ASN A 103 1.97 -9.27 3.30
N MET A 104 0.94 -9.32 4.15
CA MET A 104 0.55 -10.54 4.86
C MET A 104 0.05 -11.63 3.92
N LYS A 105 -0.74 -11.28 2.88
CA LYS A 105 -1.18 -12.25 1.87
C LYS A 105 -0.02 -12.90 1.13
N LYS A 106 1.10 -12.20 0.94
CA LYS A 106 2.32 -12.78 0.36
C LYS A 106 3.02 -13.76 1.32
N TYR A 107 2.90 -13.55 2.62
CA TYR A 107 3.47 -14.42 3.65
C TYR A 107 2.67 -15.72 3.89
N GLU A 108 1.38 -15.76 3.52
CA GLU A 108 0.49 -16.87 3.87
C GLU A 108 0.67 -18.17 3.05
N PHE A 109 1.46 -18.18 1.97
CA PHE A 109 1.55 -19.39 1.11
C PHE A 109 2.95 -19.97 0.85
N GLU A 110 4.05 -19.23 0.98
CA GLU A 110 5.37 -19.74 0.57
C GLU A 110 6.41 -19.88 1.72
N ASP A 111 6.21 -19.21 2.87
CA ASP A 111 7.27 -19.10 3.89
C ASP A 111 7.03 -19.88 5.19
N ASN A 112 6.00 -20.75 5.25
CA ASN A 112 5.82 -21.62 6.41
C ASN A 112 6.01 -23.11 6.06
N PRO A 113 7.25 -23.63 6.10
CA PRO A 113 7.52 -25.05 5.91
C PRO A 113 6.87 -25.95 6.98
N ASN A 114 6.32 -25.38 8.07
CA ASN A 114 5.64 -26.13 9.11
C ASN A 114 4.12 -26.27 8.93
N LEU A 115 3.49 -25.54 7.99
CA LEU A 115 2.04 -25.65 7.75
C LEU A 115 1.65 -26.96 7.03
N ASN A 116 2.63 -27.60 6.36
CA ASN A 116 2.45 -28.88 5.67
C ASN A 116 3.23 -30.03 6.33
N ASN A 117 3.67 -29.86 7.58
CA ASN A 117 4.43 -30.89 8.28
C ASN A 117 3.46 -31.88 8.95
N PRO A 118 3.27 -33.10 8.43
CA PRO A 118 2.32 -34.08 8.98
C PRO A 118 2.69 -34.53 10.40
N PHE A 119 3.91 -34.26 10.88
CA PHE A 119 4.36 -34.58 12.23
C PHE A 119 3.87 -33.60 13.30
N LEU A 120 3.44 -32.38 12.94
CA LEU A 120 2.90 -31.38 13.88
C LEU A 120 1.37 -31.47 14.05
N ASN A 121 0.67 -32.17 13.16
CA ASN A 121 -0.78 -32.39 13.22
C ASN A 121 -1.17 -33.75 13.85
N MET A 122 -0.23 -34.49 14.46
CA MET A 122 -0.50 -35.76 15.15
C MET A 122 -0.89 -35.60 16.64
N ASN A 123 -1.69 -34.59 17.01
CA ASN A 123 -2.21 -34.50 18.38
C ASN A 123 -3.69 -34.88 18.56
N GLU A 124 -4.35 -35.40 17.52
CA GLU A 124 -5.71 -35.94 17.66
C GLU A 124 -5.88 -37.35 17.08
N THR A 125 -4.82 -38.16 17.04
CA THR A 125 -4.96 -39.58 16.73
C THR A 125 -4.84 -40.42 18.00
N GLN A 126 -6.01 -40.65 18.60
CA GLN A 126 -6.36 -41.85 19.37
C GLN A 126 -5.43 -42.23 20.54
N CYS A 127 -5.68 -41.64 21.71
CA CYS A 127 -5.52 -42.39 22.96
C CYS A 127 -6.65 -43.42 23.08
N THR A 128 -6.51 -44.55 22.39
CA THR A 128 -7.08 -45.82 22.86
C THR A 128 -5.94 -46.61 23.48
N LEU A 129 -5.81 -46.54 24.80
CA LEU A 129 -5.10 -47.53 25.59
C LEU A 129 -6.15 -48.32 26.35
N SER A 130 -6.29 -49.57 25.90
CA SER A 130 -6.59 -50.81 26.63
C SER A 130 -7.52 -50.76 27.85
#